data_AF-A0A2T6BXG7-F1
#
_entry.id   AF-A0A2T6BXG7-F1
#
_cell.length_a   1.000
_cell.length_b   1.000
_cell.length_c   1.000
_cell.angle_alpha   90.00
_cell.angle_beta   90.00
_cell.angle_gamma   90.00
#
_symmetry.space_group_name_H-M   'P 1'
#
loop_
_entity.id
_entity.type
_entity.pdbx_description
1 polymer ?
#
loop_
_entity_poly.entity_id
_entity_poly.type
_entity_poly.pdbx_seq_one_letter_code
_entity_poly.pdbx_strand_id
1 'polypeptide(L)' 'MFFRESMTVIHQSYGTPRVIYSLQNRLERANIPSELKVRQGKSITTYQLLVPRRDAKRALELLNRYKSELEQA' A
#
# COMPACT_ATOMS: atom_id res chain seq x y z
N MET A 1 -27.25 1.04 -2.65
CA MET A 1 -26.43 -0.19 -2.62
C MET A 1 -25.07 0.19 -2.03
N PHE A 2 -24.87 -0.08 -0.73
CA PHE A 2 -23.61 0.23 -0.05
C PHE A 2 -22.54 -0.75 -0.51
N PHE A 3 -21.77 -0.39 -1.53
CA PHE A 3 -20.56 -1.10 -1.88
C PHE A 3 -19.60 -0.96 -0.69
N ARG A 4 -19.60 -1.93 0.22
CA ARG A 4 -18.42 -2.24 1.03
C ARG A 4 -17.34 -2.69 0.02
N GLU A 5 -16.63 -1.72 -0.55
CA GLU A 5 -15.53 -2.03 -1.47
C GLU A 5 -14.55 -2.92 -0.72
N SER A 6 -14.37 -4.14 -1.24
CA SER A 6 -13.43 -5.09 -0.67
C SER A 6 -12.03 -4.51 -0.79
N MET A 7 -11.50 -4.03 0.32
CA MET A 7 -10.12 -3.58 0.44
C MET A 7 -9.21 -4.80 0.39
N THR A 8 -8.17 -4.75 -0.45
CA THR A 8 -7.15 -5.80 -0.54
C THR A 8 -5.80 -5.26 -0.11
N VAL A 9 -5.04 -6.07 0.61
CA VAL A 9 -3.67 -5.73 0.98
C VAL A 9 -2.78 -5.86 -0.25
N ILE A 10 -2.08 -4.80 -0.62
CA ILE A 10 -1.11 -4.79 -1.74
C ILE A 10 0.34 -4.77 -1.28
N HIS A 11 0.60 -4.27 -0.07
CA HIS A 11 1.93 -4.24 0.49
C HIS A 11 1.87 -4.33 2.02
N GLN A 12 2.88 -4.97 2.59
CA GLN A 12 3.07 -5.06 4.03
C GLN A 12 4.53 -4.80 4.37
N SER A 13 4.77 -3.99 5.38
CA SER A 13 6.11 -3.69 5.88
C SER A 13 6.19 -3.95 7.38
N TYR A 14 7.32 -4.50 7.81
CA TYR A 14 7.58 -4.83 9.21
C TYR A 14 8.55 -3.78 9.77
N GLY A 15 8.14 -3.12 10.85
CA GLY A 15 8.98 -2.16 11.57
C GLY A 15 9.30 -0.85 10.84
N THR A 16 9.03 -0.72 9.53
CA THR A 16 9.46 0.43 8.72
C THR A 16 8.27 1.28 8.25
N PRO A 17 7.80 2.26 9.05
CA PRO A 17 6.69 3.12 8.68
C PRO A 17 7.00 3.98 7.44
N ARG A 18 8.24 4.43 7.30
CA ARG A 18 8.65 5.41 6.26
C ARG A 18 8.39 4.91 4.83
N VAL A 19 8.66 3.64 4.56
CA VAL A 19 8.43 3.03 3.24
C VAL A 19 6.94 3.01 2.92
N ILE A 20 6.11 2.60 3.89
CA ILE A 20 4.66 2.50 3.69
C ILE A 20 4.02 3.87 3.48
N TYR A 21 4.40 4.89 4.25
CA TYR A 21 3.90 6.26 4.05
C TYR A 21 4.34 6.82 2.69
N SER A 22 5.55 6.51 2.23
CA SER A 22 6.00 6.91 0.89
C SER A 22 5.16 6.24 -0.21
N LEU A 23 4.78 4.98 -0.03
CA LEU A 23 3.93 4.26 -0.97
C LEU A 23 2.50 4.81 -0.97
N GLN A 24 1.95 5.12 0.21
CA GLN A 24 0.64 5.76 0.35
C GLN A 24 0.58 7.08 -0.40
N ASN A 25 1.53 7.98 -0.17
CA ASN A 25 1.58 9.28 -0.84
C ASN A 25 1.64 9.16 -2.37
N ARG A 26 2.33 8.13 -2.89
CA ARG A 26 2.36 7.86 -4.34
C ARG A 26 1.01 7.37 -4.88
N LEU A 27 0.31 6.52 -4.14
CA LEU A 27 -1.04 6.09 -4.51
C LEU A 27 -2.02 7.26 -4.50
N GLU A 28 -1.93 8.13 -3.49
CA GLU A 28 -2.74 9.35 -3.40
C GLU A 28 -2.47 10.28 -4.60
N ARG A 29 -1.21 10.51 -4.98
CA ARG A 29 -0.85 11.25 -6.20
C ARG A 29 -1.38 10.61 -7.48
N ALA A 30 -1.52 9.29 -7.51
CA ALA A 30 -2.10 8.55 -8.62
C ALA A 30 -3.64 8.49 -8.59
N ASN A 31 -4.29 9.21 -7.67
CA ASN A 31 -5.73 9.17 -7.41
C ASN A 31 -6.26 7.76 -7.06
N ILE A 32 -5.44 6.93 -6.43
CA ILE A 32 -5.83 5.61 -5.96
C ILE A 32 -6.15 5.72 -4.46
N PRO A 33 -7.40 5.44 -4.05
CA PRO A 33 -7.75 5.41 -2.64
C PRO A 33 -6.89 4.34 -1.95
N SER A 34 -6.30 4.68 -0.81
CA SER A 34 -5.54 3.71 -0.03
C SER A 34 -5.81 3.87 1.46
N GLU A 35 -5.82 2.74 2.16
CA GLU A 35 -6.04 2.68 3.60
C GLU A 35 -4.81 2.08 4.27
N LEU A 36 -4.32 2.74 5.32
CA LEU A 36 -3.23 2.26 6.13
C LEU A 36 -3.78 1.50 7.33
N LYS A 37 -3.46 0.22 7.45
CA LYS A 37 -3.80 -0.58 8.63
C LYS A 37 -2.54 -0.96 9.39
N VAL A 38 -2.40 -0.42 10.59
CA VAL A 38 -1.32 -0.77 11.51
C VAL A 38 -1.78 -1.92 12.40
N ARG A 39 -0.99 -2.99 12.46
CA ARG A 39 -1.17 -4.10 13.39
C ARG A 39 0.03 -4.15 14.33
N GLN A 40 -0.21 -3.96 15.61
CA GLN A 40 0.80 -4.15 16.65
C GLN A 40 0.74 -5.60 17.13
N GLY A 41 1.75 -6.40 16.79
CA GLY A 41 1.97 -7.72 17.38
C GLY A 41 2.83 -7.63 18.64
N LYS A 42 2.89 -8.72 19.42
CA LYS A 42 3.68 -8.79 20.69
C LYS A 42 5.16 -8.43 20.55
N SER A 43 5.76 -8.56 19.35
CA SER A 43 7.18 -8.24 19.12
C SER A 43 7.47 -7.38 17.90
N ILE A 44 6.52 -7.23 16.96
CA ILE A 44 6.74 -6.50 15.71
C ILE A 44 5.48 -5.71 15.35
N THR A 45 5.66 -4.46 14.93
CA THR A 45 4.60 -3.66 14.32
C THR A 45 4.60 -3.90 12.81
N THR A 46 3.46 -4.35 12.28
CA THR A 46 3.24 -4.55 10.84
C THR A 46 2.34 -3.44 10.31
N TYR A 47 2.77 -2.83 9.23
CA TYR A 47 2.03 -1.82 8.50
C TYR A 47 1.51 -2.46 7.21
N GLN A 48 0.20 -2.45 7.01
CA GLN A 48 -0.46 -2.99 5.82
C GLN A 48 -1.04 -1.83 5.01
N LEU A 49 -0.74 -1.80 3.72
CA LEU A 49 -1.31 -0.85 2.77
C LEU A 49 -2.41 -1.58 1.99
N LEU A 50 -3.62 -1.07 2.12
CA LEU A 50 -4.80 -1.59 1.46
C LEU A 50 -5.27 -0.63 0.38
N VAL A 51 -5.86 -1.19 -0.68
CA VAL A 51 -6.50 -0.42 -1.75
C VAL A 51 -7.81 -1.11 -2.16
N PRO A 52 -8.74 -0.39 -2.79
CA PRO A 52 -9.88 -1.01 -3.44
C PRO A 52 -9.48 -2.14 -4.36
N ARG A 53 -10.19 -3.27 -4.32
CA ARG A 53 -9.93 -4.41 -5.21
C ARG A 53 -9.94 -4.03 -6.69
N ARG A 54 -10.74 -3.04 -7.09
CA ARG A 54 -10.79 -2.51 -8.47
C ARG A 54 -9.47 -1.87 -8.90
N ASP A 55 -8.75 -1.25 -7.96
CA ASP A 55 -7.50 -0.52 -8.20
C ASP A 55 -6.27 -1.36 -7.86
N ALA A 56 -6.45 -2.56 -7.29
CA ALA A 56 -5.36 -3.43 -6.84
C ALA A 56 -4.34 -3.74 -7.94
N LYS A 57 -4.81 -4.05 -9.16
CA LYS A 57 -3.93 -4.33 -10.29
C LYS A 57 -3.09 -3.10 -10.66
N ARG A 58 -3.74 -1.94 -10.76
CA ARG A 58 -3.08 -0.66 -11.09
C ARG A 58 -2.08 -0.24 -10.00
N ALA A 59 -2.44 -0.43 -8.74
CA ALA A 59 -1.58 -0.15 -7.60
C ALA A 59 -0.34 -1.06 -7.58
N LEU A 60 -0.49 -2.35 -7.89
CA LEU A 60 0.62 -3.29 -8.01
C LEU A 60 1.56 -2.93 -9.17
N GLU A 61 1.03 -2.53 -10.32
CA GLU A 61 1.85 -2.07 -11.45
C GLU A 61 2.65 -0.82 -11.11
N LEU A 62 2.04 0.17 -10.43
CA LEU A 62 2.73 1.36 -9.95
C LEU A 62 3.82 1.02 -8.93
N LEU A 63 3.53 0.10 -8.01
CA LEU A 63 4.51 -0.39 -7.03
C LEU A 63 5.71 -1.06 -7.71
N ASN A 64 5.48 -1.89 -8.71
CA ASN A 64 6.54 -2.58 -9.43
C ASN A 64 7.41 -1.60 -10.24
N ARG A 65 6.79 -0.64 -10.93
CA ARG A 65 7.55 0.42 -11.61
C ARG A 65 8.43 1.18 -10.63
N TYR A 66 7.88 1.54 -9.48
CA TYR A 66 8.64 2.26 -8.45
C TYR A 66 9.81 1.45 -7.90
N LYS A 67 9.64 0.14 -7.66
CA LYS A 67 10.75 -0.73 -7.27
C LYS A 67 11.84 -0.76 -8.33
N SER A 68 11.47 -0.93 -9.60
CA SER A 68 12.44 -0.91 -10.70
C SER A 68 13.17 0.42 -10.83
N GLU A 69 12.50 1.55 -10.60
CA GLU A 69 13.16 2.87 -10.55
C GLU A 69 14.12 3.01 -9.38
N LEU A 70 13.79 2.45 -8.22
CA LEU A 70 14.68 2.46 -7.04
C LEU A 70 15.88 1.54 -7.20
N GLU A 71 15.75 0.42 -7.91
CA GLU A 71 16.86 -0.51 -8.16
C GLU A 71 17.87 0.02 -9.19
N GLN A 72 17.50 1.04 -9.98
CA GLN A 72 18.37 1.66 -10.98
C GLN A 72 19.11 2.91 -10.46
N ALA A 73 18.80 3.39 -9.24
CA ALA A 73 19.38 4.59 -8.64
C ALA A 73 20.44 4.27 -7.58
#